data_AF-E1R867-F1
#
_entry.id   AF-E1R867-F1
#
_cell.length_a   1.000
_cell.length_b   1.000
_cell.length_c   1.000
_cell.angle_alpha   90.00
_cell.angle_beta   90.00
_cell.angle_gamma   90.00
#
_symmetry.space_group_name_H-M   'P 1'
#
loop_
_entity.id
_entity.type
_entity.pdbx_description
1 polymer ?
#
loop_
_entity_poly.entity_id
_entity_poly.type
_entity_poly.pdbx_seq_one_letter_code
_entity_poly.pdbx_strand_id
1 'polypeptide(L)'
;MASPYPQTSPRRYARITGVLYLVIFFLGPFAFFMGRSGVFVPGDPSGTIGNLISSQLLFRLGMVAETAIVLIEIVVSALLYVLLRPVSRPLALASSFARFAQSILQAVTLFTAVPALLLLSGQNYLSAFDPGQQNALVLLFMDINAFVIMIWGLLFGFHLLLLGYLVYRSGFWPKILGILLLIAALGYLAQSYGHIVVPQYDDMLAKIVVILSIPGELAFTLWLLIKGVNEKRWEERKGDSLR
;
A
#
# COMPACT_ATOMS: atom_id res chain seq x y z
N MET A 1 -22.94 -4.38 -35.72
CA MET A 1 -22.25 -5.46 -34.97
C MET A 1 -22.01 -4.96 -33.55
N ALA A 2 -22.57 -5.63 -32.54
CA ALA A 2 -22.27 -5.32 -31.15
C ALA A 2 -20.83 -5.76 -30.82
N SER A 3 -20.08 -4.92 -30.11
CA SER A 3 -18.72 -5.26 -29.67
C SER A 3 -18.74 -6.56 -28.83
N PRO A 4 -17.86 -7.54 -29.10
CA PRO A 4 -17.80 -8.80 -28.36
C PRO A 4 -17.24 -8.65 -26.93
N TYR A 5 -16.83 -7.44 -26.54
CA TYR A 5 -16.32 -7.17 -25.19
C TYR A 5 -17.44 -6.67 -24.26
N PRO A 6 -17.49 -7.15 -23.00
CA PRO A 6 -18.43 -6.62 -22.01
C PRO A 6 -18.32 -5.10 -21.95
N GLN A 7 -19.44 -4.40 -22.05
CA GLN A 7 -19.46 -2.95 -21.94
C GLN A 7 -18.87 -2.56 -20.57
N THR A 8 -17.79 -1.77 -20.59
CA THR A 8 -17.16 -1.27 -19.38
C THR A 8 -18.17 -0.42 -18.62
N SER A 9 -18.57 -0.84 -17.41
CA SER A 9 -19.39 0.00 -16.52
C SER A 9 -18.45 0.76 -15.58
N PRO A 10 -18.09 2.02 -15.90
CA PRO A 10 -17.10 2.76 -15.11
C PRO A 10 -17.59 2.99 -13.68
N ARG A 11 -18.90 3.13 -13.46
CA ARG A 11 -19.45 3.25 -12.10
C ARG A 11 -19.34 1.96 -11.29
N ARG A 12 -19.51 0.79 -11.91
CA ARG A 12 -19.29 -0.50 -11.24
C ARG A 12 -17.83 -0.65 -10.84
N TYR A 13 -16.90 -0.33 -11.73
CA TYR A 13 -15.47 -0.39 -11.42
C TYR A 13 -15.08 0.57 -10.30
N ALA A 14 -15.56 1.82 -10.33
CA ALA A 14 -15.34 2.77 -9.25
C ALA A 14 -15.83 2.24 -7.89
N ARG A 15 -17.03 1.65 -7.83
CA ARG A 15 -17.55 1.07 -6.58
C ARG A 15 -16.74 -0.11 -6.09
N ILE A 16 -16.34 -1.02 -6.98
CA ILE A 16 -15.47 -2.15 -6.62
C ILE A 16 -14.14 -1.63 -6.07
N THR A 17 -13.51 -0.66 -6.74
CA THR A 17 -12.29 -0.01 -6.24
C THR A 17 -12.50 0.59 -4.84
N GLY A 18 -13.63 1.27 -4.61
CA GLY A 18 -13.97 1.82 -3.28
C GLY A 18 -14.13 0.75 -2.20
N VAL A 19 -14.76 -0.40 -2.50
CA VAL A 19 -14.85 -1.53 -1.56
C VAL A 19 -13.46 -2.09 -1.25
N LEU A 20 -12.66 -2.33 -2.29
CA LEU A 20 -11.31 -2.89 -2.15
C LEU A 20 -10.40 -1.98 -1.33
N TYR A 21 -10.45 -0.66 -1.56
CA TYR A 21 -9.76 0.31 -0.72
C TYR A 21 -10.24 0.27 0.73
N LEU A 22 -11.56 0.18 0.96
CA LEU A 22 -12.08 0.10 2.32
C LEU A 22 -11.57 -1.16 3.04
N VAL A 23 -11.47 -2.29 2.34
CA VAL A 23 -10.88 -3.52 2.88
C VAL A 23 -9.41 -3.30 3.25
N ILE A 24 -8.62 -2.64 2.39
CA ILE A 24 -7.22 -2.27 2.70
C ILE A 24 -7.14 -1.37 3.95
N PHE A 25 -8.07 -0.41 4.11
CA PHE A 25 -8.13 0.47 5.28
C PHE A 25 -8.33 -0.27 6.61
N PHE A 26 -8.92 -1.48 6.60
CA PHE A 26 -9.03 -2.32 7.79
C PHE A 26 -7.89 -3.32 7.90
N LEU A 27 -7.51 -3.97 6.80
CA LEU A 27 -6.44 -4.96 6.79
C LEU A 27 -5.07 -4.34 7.08
N GLY A 28 -4.78 -3.14 6.57
CA GLY A 28 -3.49 -2.45 6.73
C GLY A 28 -3.15 -2.20 8.20
N PRO A 29 -3.99 -1.46 8.95
CA PRO A 29 -3.78 -1.29 10.39
C PRO A 29 -3.75 -2.62 11.15
N PHE A 30 -4.56 -3.62 10.77
CA PHE A 30 -4.50 -4.94 11.40
C PHE A 30 -3.15 -5.63 11.18
N ALA A 31 -2.68 -5.71 9.93
CA ALA A 31 -1.39 -6.31 9.58
C ALA A 31 -0.23 -5.57 10.26
N PHE A 32 -0.28 -4.24 10.27
CA PHE A 32 0.74 -3.41 10.91
C PHE A 32 0.73 -3.53 12.43
N PHE A 33 -0.39 -3.23 13.10
CA PHE A 33 -0.45 -3.15 14.55
C PHE A 33 -0.48 -4.51 15.23
N MET A 34 -1.28 -5.44 14.74
CA MET A 34 -1.44 -6.77 15.36
C MET A 34 -0.41 -7.77 14.86
N GLY A 35 0.02 -7.64 13.60
CA GLY A 35 1.03 -8.51 13.01
C GLY A 35 2.45 -8.07 13.36
N ARG A 36 2.84 -6.88 12.90
CA ARG A 36 4.24 -6.43 12.92
C ARG A 36 4.63 -5.70 14.21
N SER A 37 4.05 -4.53 14.48
CA SER A 37 4.48 -3.69 15.60
C SER A 37 4.10 -4.31 16.95
N GLY A 38 3.08 -5.15 16.99
CA GLY A 38 2.68 -5.88 18.20
C GLY A 38 3.71 -6.87 18.71
N VAL A 39 4.61 -7.38 17.85
CA VAL A 39 5.67 -8.30 18.26
C VAL A 39 7.03 -7.63 18.43
N PHE A 40 7.24 -6.46 17.83
CA PHE A 40 8.54 -5.82 17.77
C PHE A 40 8.82 -4.94 19.00
N VAL A 41 9.94 -5.17 19.67
CA VAL A 41 10.46 -4.32 20.74
C VAL A 41 11.78 -3.70 20.28
N PRO A 42 11.82 -2.38 19.99
CA PRO A 42 13.03 -1.73 19.50
C PRO A 42 14.22 -1.92 20.45
N GLY A 43 15.34 -2.41 19.93
CA GLY A 43 16.57 -2.62 20.70
C GLY A 43 16.54 -3.79 21.68
N ASP A 44 15.44 -4.54 21.78
CA ASP A 44 15.30 -5.71 22.66
C ASP A 44 14.93 -6.97 21.85
N PRO A 45 15.94 -7.71 21.36
CA PRO A 45 15.70 -8.95 20.63
C PRO A 45 15.04 -10.03 21.49
N SER A 46 15.38 -10.12 22.78
CA SER A 46 14.81 -11.13 23.67
C SER A 46 13.33 -10.86 23.92
N GLY A 47 12.95 -9.59 24.14
CA GLY A 47 11.55 -9.17 24.24
C GLY A 47 10.78 -9.37 22.94
N THR A 48 11.40 -9.06 21.80
CA THR A 48 10.80 -9.30 20.47
C THR A 48 10.47 -10.78 20.25
N ILE A 49 11.41 -11.67 20.57
CA ILE A 49 11.20 -13.12 20.44
C ILE A 49 10.15 -13.61 21.45
N GLY A 50 10.18 -13.10 22.69
CA GLY A 50 9.16 -13.40 23.69
C GLY A 50 7.75 -13.05 23.22
N ASN A 51 7.57 -11.87 22.65
CA ASN A 51 6.29 -11.43 22.06
C ASN A 51 5.90 -12.26 20.83
N LEU A 52 6.87 -12.61 19.99
CA LEU A 52 6.64 -13.45 18.83
C LEU A 52 6.13 -14.84 19.24
N ILE A 53 6.73 -15.45 20.26
CA ILE A 53 6.34 -16.77 20.80
C ILE A 53 4.97 -16.70 21.48
N SER A 54 4.65 -15.61 22.19
CA SER A 54 3.36 -15.44 22.87
C SER A 54 2.22 -15.11 21.90
N SER A 55 2.53 -14.47 20.77
CA SER A 55 1.56 -13.92 19.81
C SER A 55 1.66 -14.52 18.41
N GLN A 56 2.10 -15.78 18.30
CA GLN A 56 2.34 -16.46 17.01
C GLN A 56 1.15 -16.41 16.06
N LEU A 57 -0.06 -16.63 16.59
CA LEU A 57 -1.27 -16.61 15.79
C LEU A 57 -1.53 -15.21 15.20
N LEU A 58 -1.36 -14.15 16.00
CA LEU A 58 -1.54 -12.78 15.54
C LEU A 58 -0.50 -12.40 14.50
N PHE A 59 0.76 -12.80 14.69
CA PHE A 59 1.82 -12.61 13.70
C PHE A 59 1.48 -13.26 12.36
N ARG A 60 1.06 -14.55 12.38
CA ARG A 60 0.65 -15.28 11.18
C ARG A 60 -0.58 -14.69 10.51
N LEU A 61 -1.59 -14.27 11.28
CA LEU A 61 -2.78 -13.58 10.75
C LEU A 61 -2.42 -12.23 10.13
N GLY A 62 -1.46 -11.50 10.71
CA GLY A 62 -0.91 -10.28 10.12
C GLY A 62 -0.27 -10.53 8.75
N MET A 63 0.51 -11.61 8.61
CA MET A 63 1.06 -12.02 7.32
C MET A 63 -0.03 -12.40 6.30
N VAL A 64 -1.08 -13.10 6.73
CA VAL A 64 -2.22 -13.41 5.85
C VAL A 64 -2.92 -12.13 5.39
N ALA A 65 -3.16 -11.19 6.30
CA ALA A 65 -3.73 -9.88 5.96
C ALA A 65 -2.84 -9.13 4.95
N GLU A 66 -1.52 -9.15 5.13
CA GLU A 66 -0.56 -8.55 4.19
C GLU A 66 -0.63 -9.19 2.80
N THR A 67 -0.72 -10.53 2.70
CA THR A 67 -0.90 -11.22 1.40
C THR A 67 -2.21 -10.83 0.72
N ALA A 68 -3.29 -10.68 1.49
CA ALA A 68 -4.57 -10.25 0.95
C ALA A 68 -4.50 -8.80 0.43
N ILE A 69 -3.81 -7.89 1.14
CA ILE A 69 -3.57 -6.53 0.67
C ILE A 69 -2.83 -6.55 -0.67
N VAL A 70 -1.73 -7.29 -0.79
CA VAL A 70 -0.96 -7.40 -2.05
C VAL A 70 -1.84 -7.83 -3.24
N LEU A 71 -2.71 -8.83 -3.04
CA LEU A 71 -3.62 -9.28 -4.10
C LEU A 71 -4.65 -8.20 -4.47
N ILE A 72 -5.20 -7.52 -3.47
CA ILE A 72 -6.15 -6.42 -3.67
C ILE A 72 -5.48 -5.26 -4.41
N GLU A 73 -4.25 -4.91 -4.05
CA GLU A 73 -3.45 -3.84 -4.64
C GLU A 73 -3.28 -4.01 -6.15
N ILE A 74 -2.98 -5.23 -6.61
CA ILE A 74 -2.85 -5.58 -8.03
C ILE A 74 -4.17 -5.32 -8.78
N VAL A 75 -5.30 -5.76 -8.19
CA VAL A 75 -6.63 -5.58 -8.79
C VAL A 75 -7.01 -4.09 -8.83
N VAL A 76 -6.78 -3.36 -7.74
CA VAL A 76 -7.03 -1.92 -7.65
C VAL A 76 -6.23 -1.16 -8.70
N SER A 77 -4.95 -1.50 -8.88
CA SER A 77 -4.10 -0.90 -9.91
C SER A 77 -4.71 -1.01 -11.31
N ALA A 78 -5.19 -2.20 -11.68
CA ALA A 78 -5.85 -2.42 -12.97
C ALA A 78 -7.17 -1.64 -13.10
N LEU A 79 -7.99 -1.60 -12.03
CA LEU A 79 -9.26 -0.87 -12.06
C LEU A 79 -9.06 0.64 -12.20
N LEU A 80 -8.09 1.22 -11.48
CA LEU A 80 -7.75 2.64 -11.59
C LEU A 80 -7.23 2.99 -12.98
N TYR A 81 -6.42 2.13 -13.58
CA TYR A 81 -5.98 2.29 -14.97
C TYR A 81 -7.18 2.40 -15.91
N VAL A 82 -8.14 1.47 -15.82
CA VAL A 82 -9.34 1.48 -16.68
C VAL A 82 -10.17 2.75 -16.46
N LEU A 83 -10.29 3.21 -15.21
CA LEU A 83 -11.03 4.43 -14.87
C LEU A 83 -10.36 5.69 -15.40
N LEU A 84 -9.03 5.76 -15.41
CA LEU A 84 -8.28 7.00 -15.68
C LEU A 84 -7.64 7.07 -17.06
N ARG A 85 -7.54 5.95 -17.80
CA ARG A 85 -7.03 5.94 -19.18
C ARG A 85 -7.70 6.93 -20.14
N PRO A 86 -8.99 7.32 -20.00
CA PRO A 86 -9.58 8.35 -20.86
C PRO A 86 -9.03 9.76 -20.63
N VAL A 87 -8.40 10.02 -19.47
CA VAL A 87 -7.82 11.32 -19.14
C VAL A 87 -6.43 11.46 -19.76
N SER A 88 -5.58 10.45 -19.56
CA SER A 88 -4.25 10.35 -20.17
C SER A 88 -3.76 8.91 -20.04
N ARG A 89 -3.61 8.20 -21.17
CA ARG A 89 -3.12 6.81 -21.17
C ARG A 89 -1.71 6.69 -20.58
N PRO A 90 -0.72 7.53 -20.95
CA PRO A 90 0.64 7.41 -20.39
C PRO A 90 0.69 7.60 -18.88
N LEU A 91 -0.01 8.62 -18.35
CA LEU A 91 -0.01 8.89 -16.91
C LEU A 91 -0.80 7.83 -16.13
N ALA A 92 -1.91 7.34 -16.68
CA ALA A 92 -2.67 6.25 -16.06
C ALA A 92 -1.84 4.94 -16.03
N LEU A 93 -1.08 4.65 -17.09
CA LEU A 93 -0.15 3.51 -17.11
C LEU A 93 0.97 3.70 -16.08
N ALA A 94 1.62 4.86 -16.07
CA ALA A 94 2.70 5.14 -15.11
C ALA A 94 2.22 5.02 -13.65
N SER A 95 1.04 5.55 -13.34
CA SER A 95 0.40 5.43 -12.03
C SER A 95 0.10 3.96 -11.68
N SER A 96 -0.41 3.19 -12.63
CA SER A 96 -0.72 1.76 -12.43
C SER A 96 0.55 0.91 -12.26
N PHE A 97 1.59 1.16 -13.05
CA PHE A 97 2.88 0.50 -12.91
C PHE A 97 3.56 0.84 -11.58
N ALA A 98 3.50 2.09 -11.15
CA ALA A 98 4.01 2.49 -9.84
C ALA A 98 3.30 1.72 -8.70
N ARG A 99 1.95 1.63 -8.74
CA ARG A 99 1.17 0.87 -7.75
C ARG A 99 1.46 -0.63 -7.81
N PHE A 100 1.55 -1.18 -9.01
CA PHE A 100 1.85 -2.59 -9.19
C PHE A 100 3.25 -2.92 -8.64
N ALA A 101 4.27 -2.16 -9.03
CA ALA A 101 5.64 -2.32 -8.51
C ALA A 101 5.71 -2.15 -6.99
N GLN A 102 4.95 -1.19 -6.43
CA GLN A 102 4.77 -1.04 -4.99
C GLN A 102 4.22 -2.31 -4.34
N SER A 103 3.16 -2.93 -4.90
CA SER A 103 2.59 -4.16 -4.36
C SER A 103 3.57 -5.34 -4.38
N ILE A 104 4.44 -5.43 -5.39
CA ILE A 104 5.48 -6.45 -5.47
C ILE A 104 6.53 -6.23 -4.38
N LEU A 105 6.99 -5.00 -4.16
CA LEU A 105 7.91 -4.69 -3.07
C LEU A 105 7.28 -4.88 -1.70
N GLN A 106 5.98 -4.59 -1.56
CA GLN A 106 5.24 -4.88 -0.35
C GLN A 106 5.23 -6.40 -0.08
N ALA A 107 5.05 -7.24 -1.09
CA ALA A 107 5.16 -8.69 -0.93
C ALA A 107 6.55 -9.15 -0.45
N VAL A 108 7.63 -8.43 -0.80
CA VAL A 108 8.99 -8.72 -0.29
C VAL A 108 9.07 -8.59 1.23
N THR A 109 8.23 -7.77 1.87
CA THR A 109 8.19 -7.69 3.34
C THR A 109 7.80 -9.03 3.99
N LEU A 110 7.05 -9.89 3.29
CA LEU A 110 6.74 -11.24 3.78
C LEU A 110 7.98 -12.13 3.82
N PHE A 111 8.91 -11.97 2.88
CA PHE A 111 10.20 -12.67 2.92
C PHE A 111 10.98 -12.28 4.17
N THR A 112 10.91 -11.01 4.56
CA THR A 112 11.63 -10.56 5.75
C THR A 112 11.06 -11.08 7.07
N ALA A 113 9.85 -11.63 7.08
CA ALA A 113 9.26 -12.32 8.22
C ALA A 113 9.70 -13.79 8.35
N VAL A 114 10.43 -14.34 7.37
CA VAL A 114 10.82 -15.76 7.35
C VAL A 114 11.69 -16.17 8.53
N PRO A 115 12.74 -15.43 8.95
CA PRO A 115 13.55 -15.83 10.10
C PRO A 115 12.74 -15.97 11.39
N ALA A 116 11.78 -15.07 11.61
CA ALA A 116 10.84 -15.15 12.72
C ALA A 116 10.01 -16.44 12.67
N LEU A 117 9.48 -16.81 11.49
CA LEU A 117 8.74 -18.08 11.32
C LEU A 117 9.62 -19.31 11.51
N LEU A 118 10.85 -19.30 11.01
CA LEU A 118 11.77 -20.42 11.12
C LEU A 118 12.13 -20.69 12.59
N LEU A 119 12.39 -19.64 13.36
CA LEU A 119 12.61 -19.74 14.81
C LEU A 119 11.39 -20.32 15.52
N LEU A 120 10.18 -19.85 15.20
CA LEU A 120 8.95 -20.41 15.77
C LEU A 120 8.74 -21.88 15.42
N SER A 121 9.22 -22.33 14.26
CA SER A 121 9.10 -23.73 13.85
C SER A 121 10.17 -24.66 14.44
N GLY A 122 11.18 -24.12 15.14
CA GLY A 122 12.22 -24.92 15.80
C GLY A 122 13.06 -25.76 14.83
N GLN A 123 13.35 -25.24 13.62
CA GLN A 123 14.10 -26.01 12.62
C GLN A 123 15.47 -26.44 13.12
N ASN A 124 15.82 -27.70 12.91
CA ASN A 124 17.05 -28.32 13.43
C ASN A 124 18.33 -27.62 12.97
N TYR A 125 18.36 -27.04 11.76
CA TYR A 125 19.58 -26.34 11.29
C TYR A 125 19.83 -25.02 12.02
N LEU A 126 18.83 -24.44 12.70
CA LEU A 126 19.01 -23.23 13.49
C LEU A 126 19.91 -23.49 14.71
N SER A 127 20.02 -24.73 15.19
CA SER A 127 20.96 -25.08 16.26
C SER A 127 22.43 -24.93 15.88
N ALA A 128 22.74 -24.72 14.59
CA ALA A 128 24.08 -24.35 14.14
C ALA A 128 24.43 -22.88 14.49
N PHE A 129 23.44 -22.06 14.83
CA PHE A 129 23.61 -20.69 15.29
C PHE A 129 23.43 -20.63 16.82
N ASP A 130 24.32 -19.93 17.49
CA ASP A 130 24.14 -19.60 18.91
C ASP A 130 22.90 -18.71 19.11
N PRO A 131 22.23 -18.74 20.27
CA PRO A 131 21.03 -17.92 20.52
C PRO A 131 21.24 -16.42 20.23
N GLY A 132 22.42 -15.88 20.52
CA GLY A 132 22.76 -14.49 20.19
C GLY A 132 22.80 -14.20 18.69
N GLN A 133 23.25 -15.16 17.88
CA GLN A 133 23.26 -15.04 16.41
C GLN A 133 21.84 -15.12 15.84
N GLN A 134 21.01 -16.02 16.38
CA GLN A 134 19.59 -16.10 16.00
C GLN A 134 18.85 -14.79 16.28
N ASN A 135 19.08 -14.20 17.46
CA ASN A 135 18.54 -12.90 17.86
C ASN A 135 18.96 -11.78 16.90
N ALA A 136 20.24 -11.73 16.54
CA ALA A 136 20.76 -10.74 15.59
C ALA A 136 20.15 -10.89 14.19
N LEU A 137 19.91 -12.13 13.73
CA LEU A 137 19.25 -12.39 12.44
C LEU A 137 17.80 -11.86 12.43
N VAL A 138 17.05 -12.02 13.52
CA VAL A 138 15.69 -11.47 13.62
C VAL A 138 15.71 -9.94 13.50
N LEU A 139 16.57 -9.27 14.26
CA LEU A 139 16.67 -7.81 14.23
C LEU A 139 17.07 -7.30 12.86
N LEU A 140 18.10 -7.90 12.25
CA LEU A 140 18.56 -7.54 10.91
C LEU A 140 17.40 -7.60 9.90
N PHE A 141 16.63 -8.68 9.91
CA PHE A 141 15.53 -8.83 8.97
C PHE A 141 14.34 -7.91 9.28
N MET A 142 14.12 -7.54 10.54
CA MET A 142 13.14 -6.51 10.91
C MET A 142 13.56 -5.12 10.41
N ASP A 143 14.85 -4.79 10.49
CA ASP A 143 15.41 -3.54 9.96
C ASP A 143 15.33 -3.51 8.43
N ILE A 144 15.69 -4.61 7.76
CA ILE A 144 15.48 -4.78 6.31
C ILE A 144 14.00 -4.59 5.98
N ASN A 145 13.09 -5.16 6.76
CA ASN A 145 11.65 -4.98 6.54
C ASN A 145 11.27 -3.50 6.64
N ALA A 146 11.74 -2.78 7.67
CA ALA A 146 11.45 -1.35 7.84
C ALA A 146 11.93 -0.54 6.62
N PHE A 147 13.13 -0.85 6.13
CA PHE A 147 13.69 -0.22 4.94
C PHE A 147 12.89 -0.53 3.67
N VAL A 148 12.48 -1.79 3.47
CA VAL A 148 11.61 -2.19 2.34
C VAL A 148 10.27 -1.45 2.38
N ILE A 149 9.71 -1.16 3.57
CA ILE A 149 8.52 -0.32 3.71
C ILE A 149 8.75 1.08 3.14
N MET A 150 9.89 1.69 3.43
CA MET A 150 10.23 3.01 2.89
C MET A 150 10.38 2.97 1.36
N ILE A 151 10.98 1.92 0.81
CA ILE A 151 11.13 1.78 -0.66
C ILE A 151 9.77 1.65 -1.34
N TRP A 152 8.89 0.76 -0.86
CA TRP A 152 7.57 0.63 -1.48
C TRP A 152 6.72 1.89 -1.23
N GLY A 153 6.88 2.54 -0.07
CA GLY A 153 6.25 3.83 0.26
C GLY A 153 6.59 4.94 -0.73
N LEU A 154 7.83 4.97 -1.23
CA LEU A 154 8.25 5.90 -2.29
C LEU A 154 7.46 5.66 -3.59
N LEU A 155 7.33 4.41 -4.01
CA LEU A 155 6.53 4.06 -5.19
C LEU A 155 5.05 4.36 -4.99
N PHE A 156 4.53 4.16 -3.77
CA PHE A 156 3.17 4.55 -3.42
C PHE A 156 2.95 6.06 -3.52
N GLY A 157 3.88 6.85 -2.97
CA GLY A 157 3.86 8.32 -3.08
C GLY A 157 3.89 8.78 -4.54
N PHE A 158 4.73 8.18 -5.37
CA PHE A 158 4.76 8.47 -6.82
C PHE A 158 3.45 8.08 -7.52
N HIS A 159 2.87 6.92 -7.17
CA HIS A 159 1.54 6.53 -7.64
C HIS A 159 0.48 7.58 -7.27
N LEU A 160 0.43 8.01 -6.01
CA LEU A 160 -0.52 9.00 -5.50
C LEU A 160 -0.36 10.36 -6.16
N LEU A 161 0.89 10.77 -6.48
CA LEU A 161 1.16 12.01 -7.19
C LEU A 161 0.48 12.00 -8.58
N LEU A 162 0.68 10.92 -9.33
CA LEU A 162 0.07 10.75 -10.65
C LEU A 162 -1.45 10.56 -10.57
N LEU A 163 -1.92 9.77 -9.60
CA LEU A 163 -3.34 9.54 -9.35
C LEU A 163 -4.05 10.84 -9.00
N GLY A 164 -3.52 11.61 -8.05
CA GLY A 164 -4.07 12.89 -7.61
C GLY A 164 -4.16 13.90 -8.76
N TYR A 165 -3.10 13.99 -9.59
CA TYR A 165 -3.12 14.81 -10.79
C TYR A 165 -4.21 14.36 -11.79
N LEU A 166 -4.31 13.06 -12.07
CA LEU A 166 -5.32 12.50 -12.96
C LEU A 166 -6.74 12.75 -12.44
N VAL A 167 -6.99 12.53 -11.16
CA VAL A 167 -8.28 12.81 -10.50
C VAL A 167 -8.62 14.29 -10.62
N TYR A 168 -7.67 15.20 -10.35
CA TYR A 168 -7.87 16.64 -10.48
C TYR A 168 -8.24 17.06 -11.91
N ARG A 169 -7.62 16.47 -12.93
CA ARG A 169 -7.84 16.78 -14.35
C ARG A 169 -9.05 16.09 -14.97
N SER A 170 -9.51 14.99 -14.36
CA SER A 170 -10.51 14.10 -14.94
C SER A 170 -11.86 14.78 -15.21
N GLY A 171 -12.33 15.60 -14.26
CA GLY A 171 -13.72 16.06 -14.21
C GLY A 171 -14.72 14.99 -13.78
N PHE A 172 -14.25 13.78 -13.43
CA PHE A 172 -15.10 12.67 -12.99
C PHE A 172 -15.50 12.78 -11.53
N TRP A 173 -14.64 13.43 -10.74
CA TRP A 173 -14.71 13.60 -9.30
C TRP A 173 -14.46 15.06 -8.92
N PRO A 174 -14.82 15.49 -7.70
CA PRO A 174 -14.44 16.80 -7.18
C PRO A 174 -12.93 17.00 -7.17
N LYS A 175 -12.47 18.17 -7.61
CA LYS A 175 -11.04 18.51 -7.67
C LYS A 175 -10.33 18.42 -6.31
N ILE A 176 -11.06 18.65 -5.22
CA ILE A 176 -10.51 18.57 -3.86
C ILE A 176 -9.96 17.18 -3.54
N LEU A 177 -10.57 16.10 -4.05
CA LEU A 177 -10.06 14.75 -3.86
C LEU A 177 -8.68 14.57 -4.51
N GLY A 178 -8.48 15.13 -5.71
CA GLY A 178 -7.18 15.14 -6.36
C GLY A 178 -6.13 15.91 -5.56
N ILE A 179 -6.50 17.07 -5.00
CA ILE A 179 -5.59 17.89 -4.17
C ILE A 179 -5.19 17.14 -2.90
N LEU A 180 -6.14 16.50 -2.20
CA LEU A 180 -5.84 15.74 -1.00
C LEU A 180 -4.92 14.54 -1.30
N LEU A 181 -5.10 13.86 -2.44
CA LEU A 181 -4.19 12.78 -2.87
C LEU A 181 -2.79 13.31 -3.21
N LEU A 182 -2.66 14.51 -3.77
CA LEU A 182 -1.36 15.15 -3.99
C LEU A 182 -0.67 15.48 -2.66
N ILE A 183 -1.41 15.94 -1.66
CA ILE A 183 -0.88 16.19 -0.30
C ILE A 183 -0.43 14.87 0.34
N ALA A 184 -1.21 13.81 0.21
CA ALA A 184 -0.84 12.47 0.66
C ALA A 184 0.47 12.00 0.01
N ALA A 185 0.61 12.17 -1.31
CA ALA A 185 1.82 11.84 -2.06
C ALA A 185 3.07 12.53 -1.48
N LEU A 186 2.97 13.82 -1.15
CA LEU A 186 4.06 14.56 -0.53
C LEU A 186 4.46 13.98 0.82
N GLY A 187 3.49 13.53 1.64
CA GLY A 187 3.76 12.85 2.90
C GLY A 187 4.59 11.57 2.72
N TYR A 188 4.18 10.70 1.79
CA TYR A 188 4.90 9.45 1.52
C TYR A 188 6.31 9.68 0.97
N LEU A 189 6.46 10.62 0.03
CA LEU A 189 7.76 10.96 -0.53
C LEU A 189 8.68 11.58 0.53
N ALA A 190 8.17 12.50 1.36
CA ALA A 190 8.93 13.13 2.42
C ALA A 190 9.39 12.11 3.47
N GLN A 191 8.53 11.17 3.87
CA GLN A 191 8.91 10.10 4.79
C GLN A 191 9.98 9.19 4.19
N SER A 192 9.77 8.72 2.96
CA SER A 192 10.66 7.74 2.33
C SER A 192 12.05 8.29 2.04
N TYR A 193 12.14 9.52 1.52
CA TYR A 193 13.43 10.20 1.33
C TYR A 193 14.04 10.65 2.66
N GLY A 194 13.21 11.09 3.60
CA GLY A 194 13.67 11.51 4.92
C GLY A 194 14.36 10.39 5.69
N HIS A 195 13.85 9.16 5.61
CA HIS A 195 14.50 7.98 6.17
C HIS A 195 15.93 7.76 5.67
N ILE A 196 16.21 8.15 4.42
CA ILE A 196 17.53 7.98 3.81
C ILE A 196 18.45 9.16 4.13
N VAL A 197 17.92 10.39 4.06
CA VAL A 197 18.74 11.62 4.07
C VAL A 197 18.86 12.21 5.46
N VAL A 198 17.82 12.11 6.30
CA VAL A 198 17.72 12.72 7.63
C VAL A 198 17.03 11.80 8.65
N PRO A 199 17.58 10.59 8.90
CA PRO A 199 16.94 9.56 9.73
C PRO A 199 16.60 10.02 11.17
N GLN A 200 17.26 11.06 11.68
CA GLN A 200 16.92 11.67 12.98
C GLN A 200 15.50 12.25 13.06
N TYR A 201 14.80 12.43 11.92
CA TYR A 201 13.43 12.95 11.86
C TYR A 201 12.38 11.88 11.51
N ASP A 202 12.73 10.60 11.49
CA ASP A 202 11.84 9.52 11.05
C ASP A 202 10.52 9.47 11.80
N ASP A 203 10.53 9.54 13.12
CA ASP A 203 9.31 9.51 13.94
C ASP A 203 8.39 10.70 13.65
N MET A 204 8.97 11.87 13.37
CA MET A 204 8.21 13.06 13.00
C MET A 204 7.59 12.88 11.62
N LEU A 205 8.36 12.42 10.64
CA LEU A 205 7.90 12.21 9.27
C LEU A 205 6.85 11.09 9.18
N ALA A 206 6.98 10.04 9.99
CA ALA A 206 6.00 8.97 10.13
C ALA A 206 4.64 9.49 10.64
N LYS A 207 4.63 10.45 11.56
CA LYS A 207 3.38 11.11 12.01
C LYS A 207 2.82 12.04 10.93
N ILE A 208 3.68 12.79 10.26
CA ILE A 208 3.28 13.71 9.19
C ILE A 208 2.60 12.94 8.05
N VAL A 209 3.19 11.85 7.55
CA VAL A 209 2.59 11.08 6.46
C VAL A 209 1.18 10.60 6.82
N VAL A 210 0.95 10.13 8.05
CA VAL A 210 -0.36 9.66 8.51
C VAL A 210 -1.40 10.78 8.49
N ILE A 211 -1.03 11.97 8.99
CA ILE A 211 -1.90 13.15 9.01
C ILE A 211 -2.23 13.62 7.59
N LEU A 212 -1.26 13.59 6.69
CA LEU A 212 -1.43 14.07 5.32
C LEU A 212 -2.16 13.06 4.41
N SER A 213 -1.99 11.76 4.65
CA SER A 213 -2.51 10.69 3.79
C SER A 213 -3.95 10.29 4.08
N ILE A 214 -4.27 10.02 5.35
CA ILE A 214 -5.57 9.46 5.75
C ILE A 214 -6.75 10.28 5.22
N PRO A 215 -6.79 11.63 5.36
CA PRO A 215 -7.95 12.40 4.91
C PRO A 215 -8.20 12.26 3.40
N GLY A 216 -7.15 12.29 2.58
CA GLY A 216 -7.27 12.21 1.13
C GLY A 216 -7.65 10.82 0.64
N GLU A 217 -6.97 9.80 1.15
CA GLU A 217 -7.21 8.42 0.77
C GLU A 217 -8.58 7.93 1.23
N LEU A 218 -8.98 8.26 2.46
CA LEU A 218 -10.29 7.87 2.99
C LEU A 218 -11.40 8.62 2.27
N ALA A 219 -11.25 9.93 2.02
CA ALA A 219 -12.24 10.70 1.26
C ALA A 219 -12.41 10.15 -0.16
N PHE A 220 -11.30 9.83 -0.84
CA PHE A 220 -11.35 9.23 -2.18
C PHE A 220 -12.00 7.84 -2.16
N THR A 221 -11.65 7.01 -1.18
CA THR A 221 -12.23 5.67 -0.95
C THR A 221 -13.74 5.74 -0.77
N LEU A 222 -14.21 6.56 0.16
CA LEU A 222 -15.64 6.74 0.44
C LEU A 222 -16.38 7.32 -0.75
N TRP A 223 -15.75 8.24 -1.50
CA TRP A 223 -16.37 8.79 -2.71
C TRP A 223 -16.57 7.73 -3.79
N LEU A 224 -15.54 6.93 -4.08
CA LEU A 224 -15.61 5.82 -5.04
C LEU A 224 -16.68 4.81 -4.64
N LEU A 225 -16.75 4.46 -3.36
CA LEU A 225 -17.72 3.52 -2.81
C LEU A 225 -19.17 4.02 -2.93
N ILE A 226 -19.43 5.25 -2.49
CA ILE A 226 -20.79 5.78 -2.33
C ILE A 226 -21.28 6.41 -3.64
N LYS A 227 -20.51 7.37 -4.19
CA LYS A 227 -20.90 8.15 -5.36
C LYS A 227 -20.44 7.51 -6.67
N GLY A 228 -19.29 6.84 -6.67
CA GLY A 228 -18.69 6.27 -7.88
C GLY A 228 -18.08 7.34 -8.77
N VAL A 229 -18.24 7.18 -10.08
CA VAL A 229 -17.69 8.07 -11.12
C VAL A 229 -18.82 8.80 -11.85
N ASN A 230 -18.58 10.03 -12.32
CA ASN A 230 -19.51 10.69 -13.24
C ASN A 230 -19.45 10.04 -14.64
N GLU A 231 -20.39 9.14 -14.92
CA GLU A 231 -20.41 8.34 -16.16
C GLU A 231 -20.51 9.19 -17.43
N LYS A 232 -21.28 10.27 -17.40
CA LYS A 232 -21.41 11.19 -18.55
C LYS A 232 -20.06 11.81 -18.91
N ARG A 233 -19.37 12.38 -17.91
CA ARG A 233 -18.04 12.98 -18.09
C ARG A 233 -17.01 11.92 -18.53
N TRP A 234 -17.13 10.70 -18.02
CA TRP A 234 -16.24 9.60 -18.37
C TRP A 234 -16.38 9.18 -19.84
N GLU A 235 -17.60 9.01 -20.34
CA GLU A 235 -17.84 8.70 -21.75
C GLU A 235 -17.46 9.86 -22.69
N GLU A 236 -17.68 11.12 -22.28
CA GLU A 236 -17.20 12.31 -23.01
C GLU A 236 -15.68 12.24 -23.23
N ARG A 237 -14.90 12.06 -22.15
CA ARG A 237 -13.42 11.95 -22.23
C ARG A 237 -12.96 10.76 -23.06
N LYS A 238 -13.65 9.62 -22.96
CA LYS A 238 -13.32 8.42 -23.73
C LYS A 238 -13.50 8.67 -25.22
N GLY A 239 -14.55 9.38 -25.63
CA GLY A 239 -14.76 9.80 -27.02
C GLY A 239 -13.65 10.71 -27.54
N ASP A 240 -13.22 11.69 -26.73
CA ASP A 240 -12.12 12.60 -27.09
C ASP A 240 -10.78 11.87 -27.24
N SER A 241 -10.51 10.86 -26.41
CA SER A 241 -9.26 10.09 -26.44
C SER A 241 -9.11 9.14 -27.64
N LEU A 242 -10.17 8.97 -28.45
CA LEU A 242 -10.20 8.12 -29.64
C LEU A 242 -10.13 8.93 -30.94
N ARG A 243 -10.15 10.26 -30.85
CA ARG A 243 -9.95 11.20 -31.96
C ARG A 243 -8.48 11.62 -32.03
#